data_AF-A0A968SXY2-F1
#
_entry.id   AF-A0A968SXY2-F1
#
_cell.length_a   1.000
_cell.length_b   1.000
_cell.length_c   1.000
_cell.angle_alpha   90.00
_cell.angle_beta   90.00
_cell.angle_gamma   90.00
#
_symmetry.space_group_name_H-M   'P 1'
#
loop_
_entity.id
_entity.type
_entity.pdbx_description
1 polymer ?
#
loop_
_entity_poly.entity_id
_entity_poly.type
_entity_poly.pdbx_seq_one_letter_code
_entity_poly.pdbx_strand_id
1 'polypeptide(L)'
;MRSTIIQATALTAPPPWALAQRNLITTMNAAVPIFQQRYTRADGSFVWRQTWPGMDGSDDGYEAFQNWSLLYTLGGSADLHERALVLWEAVTRQFTAYGQVWREFDAFYDWMHHGESSTGFYTIGLADPSNLLARARSQRFAHMYIGLDAAAPNWDSERRMMRSPINGSKGPRLVNEWDDWSTHRAILANYPAPFDDIPGVDGPIADWNDDRVYAAILKLLNERQMRGDVPLNLTATSLVTHYYLWTGEDRYRQWVLDYLEAWAERIAANDGLCPDNIGPSGAIGELMGGKWWGGYYGWRWPHGFMTVVQPLMIAAMNAVLLTGDMGYLDIPRGQIDRIMTWAASRMACCWCRIGTAIAAGRAIARSRRSTRSSSGRCRNRPSIPLG
;
A
#
# COMPACT_ATOMS: atom_id res chain seq x y z
N MET A 1 -38.89 8.30 -3.94
CA MET A 1 -37.98 8.50 -2.78
C MET A 1 -38.81 8.89 -1.58
N ARG A 2 -38.70 8.19 -0.44
CA ARG A 2 -39.27 8.69 0.83
C ARG A 2 -38.37 9.81 1.32
N SER A 3 -38.88 11.04 1.37
CA SER A 3 -38.17 12.17 1.96
C SER A 3 -38.13 11.98 3.48
N THR A 4 -36.96 11.67 4.04
CA THR A 4 -36.76 11.71 5.49
C THR A 4 -36.81 13.16 5.93
N ILE A 5 -37.83 13.54 6.70
CA ILE A 5 -37.92 14.87 7.28
C ILE A 5 -37.23 14.84 8.65
N ILE A 6 -36.11 15.54 8.77
CA ILE A 6 -35.44 15.79 10.05
C ILE A 6 -35.99 17.11 10.59
N GLN A 7 -36.73 17.07 11.69
CA GLN A 7 -37.25 18.26 12.37
C GLN A 7 -36.52 18.44 13.70
N ALA A 8 -35.83 19.57 13.87
CA ALA A 8 -35.27 19.94 15.16
C ALA A 8 -36.41 20.32 16.11
N THR A 9 -36.42 19.74 17.32
CA THR A 9 -37.50 19.92 18.31
C THR A 9 -37.09 20.77 19.51
N ALA A 10 -35.80 21.01 19.70
CA ALA A 10 -35.27 21.77 20.83
C ALA A 10 -34.01 22.56 20.43
N LEU A 11 -33.88 23.77 20.98
CA LEU A 11 -32.66 24.56 20.92
C LEU A 11 -31.82 24.26 22.17
N THR A 12 -30.56 23.87 21.98
CA THR A 12 -29.62 23.60 23.08
C THR A 12 -28.32 24.38 22.88
N ALA A 13 -27.61 24.68 23.97
CA ALA A 13 -26.26 25.23 23.86
C ALA A 13 -25.33 24.23 23.12
N PRO A 14 -24.42 24.70 22.25
CA PRO A 14 -23.51 23.82 21.55
C PRO A 14 -22.56 23.14 22.55
N PRO A 15 -22.31 21.82 22.41
CA PRO A 15 -21.40 21.12 23.30
C PRO A 15 -19.95 21.62 23.11
N PRO A 16 -19.09 21.53 24.14
CA PRO A 16 -17.71 22.04 24.06
C PRO A 16 -16.90 21.48 22.88
N TRP A 17 -17.09 20.22 22.51
CA TRP A 17 -16.38 19.61 21.38
C TRP A 17 -16.73 20.28 20.04
N ALA A 18 -17.97 20.74 19.87
CA ALA A 18 -18.39 21.40 18.63
C ALA A 18 -17.73 22.77 18.49
N LEU A 19 -17.61 23.50 19.60
CA LEU A 19 -16.87 24.76 19.65
C LEU A 19 -15.38 24.54 19.36
N ALA A 20 -14.77 23.50 19.95
CA ALA A 20 -13.38 23.14 19.69
C ALA A 20 -13.15 22.75 18.21
N GLN A 21 -14.06 21.98 17.60
CA GLN A 21 -13.99 21.62 16.18
C GLN A 21 -14.11 22.86 15.29
N ARG A 22 -15.03 23.79 15.59
CA ARG A 22 -15.12 25.06 14.84
C ARG A 22 -13.87 25.91 14.98
N ASN A 23 -13.28 25.97 16.17
CA ASN A 23 -12.02 26.68 16.37
C ASN A 23 -10.87 26.03 15.57
N LEU A 24 -10.81 24.69 15.53
CA LEU A 24 -9.83 23.96 14.74
C LEU A 24 -9.98 24.26 13.24
N ILE A 25 -11.21 24.21 12.71
CA ILE A 25 -11.49 24.55 11.30
C ILE A 25 -11.07 25.99 11.00
N THR A 26 -11.43 26.96 11.85
CA THR A 26 -11.02 28.36 11.68
C THR A 26 -9.49 28.51 11.68
N THR A 27 -8.81 27.79 12.57
CA THR A 27 -7.34 27.81 12.65
C THR A 27 -6.71 27.24 11.37
N MET A 28 -7.20 26.10 10.88
CA MET A 28 -6.71 25.48 9.64
C MET A 28 -6.99 26.36 8.42
N ASN A 29 -8.17 26.99 8.33
CA ASN A 29 -8.50 27.95 7.27
C ASN A 29 -7.47 29.09 7.20
N ALA A 30 -7.02 29.60 8.34
CA ALA A 30 -6.03 30.68 8.40
C ALA A 30 -4.61 30.21 8.02
N ALA A 31 -4.27 28.94 8.27
CA ALA A 31 -2.95 28.39 7.99
C ALA A 31 -2.72 28.10 6.49
N VAL A 32 -3.77 27.72 5.76
CA VAL A 32 -3.65 27.27 4.35
C VAL A 32 -3.03 28.33 3.42
N PRO A 33 -3.49 29.60 3.40
CA PRO A 33 -2.87 30.62 2.55
C PRO A 33 -1.38 30.85 2.87
N ILE A 34 -1.00 30.76 4.15
CA ILE A 34 0.39 30.92 4.62
C ILE A 34 1.24 29.76 4.09
N PHE A 35 0.74 28.53 4.19
CA PHE A 35 1.40 27.34 3.66
C PHE A 35 1.59 27.45 2.14
N GLN A 36 0.52 27.77 1.40
CA GLN A 36 0.59 27.94 -0.05
C GLN A 36 1.64 28.99 -0.44
N GLN A 37 1.59 30.18 0.16
CA GLN A 37 2.50 31.28 -0.17
C GLN A 37 3.97 30.90 0.08
N ARG A 38 4.24 30.06 1.08
CA ARG A 38 5.60 29.63 1.42
C ARG A 38 6.17 28.63 0.41
N TYR A 39 5.35 27.70 -0.09
CA TYR A 39 5.82 26.54 -0.86
C TYR A 39 5.51 26.61 -2.35
N THR A 40 4.74 27.61 -2.78
CA THR A 40 4.37 27.78 -4.20
C THR A 40 4.76 29.16 -4.72
N ARG A 41 4.98 29.24 -6.03
CA ARG A 41 5.09 30.50 -6.76
C ARG A 41 3.70 31.10 -7.02
N ALA A 42 3.67 32.32 -7.55
CA ALA A 42 2.42 33.03 -7.85
C ALA A 42 1.51 32.27 -8.85
N ASP A 43 2.08 31.41 -9.71
CA ASP A 43 1.34 30.57 -10.66
C ASP A 43 0.88 29.22 -10.09
N GLY A 44 1.11 28.99 -8.80
CA GLY A 44 0.79 27.75 -8.08
C GLY A 44 1.84 26.65 -8.21
N SER A 45 2.86 26.79 -9.04
CA SER A 45 3.93 25.80 -9.16
C SER A 45 4.75 25.71 -7.87
N PHE A 46 5.21 24.51 -7.51
CA PHE A 46 6.04 24.35 -6.32
C PHE A 46 7.38 25.05 -6.45
N VAL A 47 7.83 25.64 -5.34
CA VAL A 47 9.23 26.02 -5.14
C VAL A 47 10.04 24.74 -4.92
N TRP A 48 10.35 24.07 -6.03
CA TRP A 48 10.95 22.75 -6.09
C TRP A 48 12.17 22.72 -7.04
N ARG A 49 12.64 21.51 -7.35
CA ARG A 49 13.67 21.24 -8.36
C ARG A 49 13.27 21.78 -9.75
N GLN A 50 14.23 21.89 -10.65
CA GLN A 50 14.00 22.29 -12.05
C GLN A 50 13.80 21.08 -12.98
N THR A 51 14.31 19.92 -12.57
CA THR A 51 14.20 18.64 -13.28
C THR A 51 13.98 17.53 -12.26
N TRP A 52 13.40 16.41 -12.71
CA TRP A 52 13.15 15.24 -11.89
C TRP A 52 13.37 13.95 -12.71
N PRO A 53 14.22 13.02 -12.25
CA PRO A 53 14.50 11.78 -12.97
C PRO A 53 13.45 10.68 -12.69
N GLY A 54 13.41 9.66 -13.53
CA GLY A 54 12.64 8.44 -13.28
C GLY A 54 11.13 8.64 -13.35
N MET A 55 10.39 7.73 -12.72
CA MET A 55 8.93 7.64 -12.79
C MET A 55 8.20 8.13 -11.52
N ASP A 56 8.94 8.26 -10.42
CA ASP A 56 8.51 8.57 -9.05
C ASP A 56 8.23 10.07 -8.81
N GLY A 57 7.49 10.40 -7.75
CA GLY A 57 7.50 11.71 -7.07
C GLY A 57 6.35 12.66 -7.42
N SER A 58 5.47 12.31 -8.37
CA SER A 58 4.29 13.13 -8.69
C SER A 58 3.22 13.09 -7.59
N ASP A 59 3.11 11.97 -6.89
CA ASP A 59 2.30 11.74 -5.71
C ASP A 59 2.56 12.74 -4.60
N ASP A 60 3.83 12.93 -4.18
CA ASP A 60 4.27 13.96 -3.23
C ASP A 60 3.69 15.35 -3.58
N GLY A 61 3.64 15.66 -4.88
CA GLY A 61 3.08 16.90 -5.38
C GLY A 61 1.58 17.03 -5.09
N TYR A 62 0.79 16.02 -5.41
CA TYR A 62 -0.65 16.04 -5.16
C TYR A 62 -0.98 15.95 -3.66
N GLU A 63 -0.19 15.21 -2.90
CA GLU A 63 -0.35 14.99 -1.47
C GLU A 63 -0.28 16.26 -0.63
N ALA A 64 0.55 17.22 -1.04
CA ALA A 64 0.74 18.49 -0.32
C ALA A 64 -0.59 19.23 -0.05
N PHE A 65 -1.63 18.98 -0.86
CA PHE A 65 -2.91 19.68 -0.82
C PHE A 65 -4.13 18.74 -0.73
N GLN A 66 -3.91 17.42 -0.56
CA GLN A 66 -4.95 16.39 -0.70
C GLN A 66 -6.19 16.59 0.20
N ASN A 67 -6.02 17.17 1.40
CA ASN A 67 -7.08 17.31 2.39
C ASN A 67 -7.86 18.64 2.33
N TRP A 68 -7.57 19.53 1.39
CA TRP A 68 -8.17 20.88 1.39
C TRP A 68 -9.64 20.86 0.94
N SER A 69 -9.97 20.09 -0.11
CA SER A 69 -11.36 19.86 -0.52
C SER A 69 -12.16 19.08 0.52
N LEU A 70 -11.52 18.16 1.25
CA LEU A 70 -12.14 17.47 2.38
C LEU A 70 -12.46 18.45 3.52
N LEU A 71 -11.52 19.33 3.87
CA LEU A 71 -11.75 20.32 4.91
C LEU A 71 -12.88 21.28 4.53
N TYR A 72 -12.97 21.71 3.27
CA TYR A 72 -14.13 22.44 2.76
C TYR A 72 -15.44 21.67 2.99
N THR A 73 -15.48 20.40 2.58
CA THR A 73 -16.66 19.53 2.74
C THR A 73 -17.10 19.38 4.21
N LEU A 74 -16.15 19.42 5.15
CA LEU A 74 -16.39 19.36 6.60
C LEU A 74 -16.80 20.73 7.21
N GLY A 75 -17.02 21.76 6.41
CA GLY A 75 -17.45 23.10 6.83
C GLY A 75 -16.33 24.14 6.92
N GLY A 76 -15.21 23.90 6.25
CA GLY A 76 -14.14 24.86 6.00
C GLY A 76 -14.54 25.96 5.00
N SER A 77 -13.60 26.86 4.71
CA SER A 77 -13.82 27.97 3.76
C SER A 77 -13.91 27.47 2.31
N ALA A 78 -14.75 28.10 1.48
CA ALA A 78 -14.82 27.83 0.03
C ALA A 78 -13.48 28.10 -0.69
N ASP A 79 -12.73 29.09 -0.21
CA ASP A 79 -11.38 29.42 -0.68
C ASP A 79 -10.41 28.21 -0.62
N LEU A 80 -10.62 27.26 0.31
CA LEU A 80 -9.81 26.03 0.36
C LEU A 80 -10.01 25.14 -0.87
N HIS A 81 -11.27 24.95 -1.28
CA HIS A 81 -11.61 24.13 -2.43
C HIS A 81 -11.12 24.79 -3.72
N GLU A 82 -11.31 26.10 -3.85
CA GLU A 82 -10.81 26.87 -5.00
C GLU A 82 -9.28 26.75 -5.13
N ARG A 83 -8.54 26.89 -4.02
CA ARG A 83 -7.09 26.69 -4.01
C ARG A 83 -6.68 25.26 -4.35
N ALA A 84 -7.40 24.26 -3.83
CA ALA A 84 -7.12 22.86 -4.12
C ALA A 84 -7.20 22.57 -5.62
N LEU A 85 -8.23 23.11 -6.30
CA LEU A 85 -8.37 22.99 -7.75
C LEU A 85 -7.20 23.65 -8.50
N VAL A 86 -6.86 24.91 -8.16
CA VAL A 86 -5.76 25.64 -8.80
C VAL A 86 -4.43 24.91 -8.63
N LEU A 87 -4.17 24.40 -7.44
CA LEU A 87 -2.92 23.71 -7.13
C LEU A 87 -2.87 22.34 -7.79
N TRP A 88 -3.96 21.58 -7.81
CA TRP A 88 -4.03 20.31 -8.54
C TRP A 88 -3.65 20.50 -10.02
N GLU A 89 -4.15 21.57 -10.67
CA GLU A 89 -3.75 21.92 -12.04
C GLU A 89 -2.26 22.31 -12.14
N ALA A 90 -1.73 23.05 -11.17
CA ALA A 90 -0.35 23.48 -11.17
C ALA A 90 0.63 22.30 -11.01
N VAL A 91 0.32 21.36 -10.09
CA VAL A 91 1.05 20.10 -9.92
C VAL A 91 1.01 19.30 -11.22
N THR A 92 -0.17 19.11 -11.79
CA THR A 92 -0.35 18.38 -13.06
C THR A 92 0.53 18.96 -14.16
N ARG A 93 0.55 20.29 -14.34
CA ARG A 93 1.42 20.94 -15.34
C ARG A 93 2.90 20.76 -15.05
N GLN A 94 3.32 20.93 -13.80
CA GLN A 94 4.73 20.83 -13.41
C GLN A 94 5.28 19.41 -13.62
N PHE A 95 4.54 18.39 -13.19
CA PHE A 95 4.97 16.99 -13.37
C PHE A 95 4.76 16.47 -14.79
N THR A 96 3.89 17.10 -15.59
CA THR A 96 3.87 16.87 -17.04
C THR A 96 5.16 17.37 -17.69
N ALA A 97 5.68 18.53 -17.26
CA ALA A 97 6.92 19.08 -17.77
C ALA A 97 8.16 18.25 -17.39
N TYR A 98 8.14 17.58 -16.24
CA TYR A 98 9.18 16.63 -15.85
C TYR A 98 9.04 15.26 -16.55
N GLY A 99 7.82 14.87 -16.91
CA GLY A 99 7.53 13.65 -17.68
C GLY A 99 6.88 12.51 -16.89
N GLN A 100 6.70 12.66 -15.56
CA GLN A 100 6.03 11.67 -14.72
C GLN A 100 4.52 11.66 -14.93
N VAL A 101 3.91 12.78 -15.31
CA VAL A 101 2.47 12.85 -15.62
C VAL A 101 2.25 12.88 -17.13
N TRP A 102 1.30 12.08 -17.60
CA TRP A 102 0.87 12.03 -18.99
C TRP A 102 -0.65 11.93 -19.07
N ARG A 103 -1.29 12.73 -19.93
CA ARG A 103 -2.76 12.80 -20.02
C ARG A 103 -3.44 13.00 -18.65
N GLU A 104 -2.82 13.87 -17.82
CA GLU A 104 -3.28 14.28 -16.48
C GLU A 104 -3.28 13.18 -15.41
N PHE A 105 -2.67 12.02 -15.69
CA PHE A 105 -2.48 10.95 -14.72
C PHE A 105 -1.02 10.47 -14.79
N ASP A 106 -0.52 9.87 -13.72
CA ASP A 106 0.85 9.35 -13.69
C ASP A 106 1.10 8.41 -14.88
N ALA A 107 2.22 8.58 -15.55
CA ALA A 107 2.60 7.82 -16.73
C ALA A 107 2.79 6.34 -16.36
N PHE A 108 3.59 6.11 -15.31
CA PHE A 108 3.91 4.82 -14.75
C PHE A 108 4.25 5.00 -13.25
N TYR A 109 3.49 4.41 -12.34
CA TYR A 109 3.94 4.19 -10.96
C TYR A 109 3.20 2.99 -10.34
N ASP A 110 3.35 2.76 -9.04
CA ASP A 110 2.58 1.74 -8.35
C ASP A 110 1.33 2.31 -7.66
N TRP A 111 0.40 1.41 -7.35
CA TRP A 111 -0.89 1.80 -6.80
C TRP A 111 -0.89 2.26 -5.34
N MET A 112 0.22 2.11 -4.62
CA MET A 112 0.38 2.77 -3.32
C MET A 112 0.40 4.28 -3.55
N HIS A 113 1.33 4.74 -4.40
CA HIS A 113 1.55 6.15 -4.69
C HIS A 113 0.47 6.76 -5.59
N HIS A 114 -0.08 6.01 -6.57
CA HIS A 114 -1.30 6.47 -7.26
C HIS A 114 -2.46 6.64 -6.29
N GLY A 115 -2.55 5.79 -5.27
CA GLY A 115 -3.56 5.88 -4.23
C GLY A 115 -3.44 7.18 -3.44
N GLU A 116 -2.23 7.51 -3.01
CA GLU A 116 -1.88 8.75 -2.31
C GLU A 116 -2.29 9.99 -3.12
N SER A 117 -1.89 10.06 -4.39
CA SER A 117 -2.25 11.17 -5.28
C SER A 117 -3.76 11.26 -5.55
N SER A 118 -4.44 10.11 -5.64
CA SER A 118 -5.86 10.04 -5.96
C SER A 118 -6.78 10.45 -4.81
N THR A 119 -6.33 10.42 -3.55
CA THR A 119 -7.16 10.82 -2.40
C THR A 119 -7.67 12.26 -2.53
N GLY A 120 -6.80 13.19 -2.93
CA GLY A 120 -7.14 14.58 -3.20
C GLY A 120 -8.14 14.72 -4.35
N PHE A 121 -7.96 13.91 -5.40
CA PHE A 121 -8.87 13.88 -6.54
C PHE A 121 -10.28 13.39 -6.17
N TYR A 122 -10.39 12.36 -5.33
CA TYR A 122 -11.70 11.87 -4.88
C TYR A 122 -12.46 12.92 -4.05
N THR A 123 -11.75 13.66 -3.21
CA THR A 123 -12.37 14.70 -2.35
C THR A 123 -12.77 15.94 -3.16
N ILE A 124 -12.11 16.24 -4.27
CA ILE A 124 -12.59 17.25 -5.24
C ILE A 124 -13.97 16.87 -5.77
N GLY A 125 -14.16 15.61 -6.17
CA GLY A 125 -15.46 15.14 -6.65
C GLY A 125 -16.56 15.10 -5.58
N LEU A 126 -16.18 14.79 -4.33
CA LEU A 126 -17.09 14.86 -3.19
C LEU A 126 -17.52 16.30 -2.88
N ALA A 127 -16.58 17.26 -2.94
CA ALA A 127 -16.81 18.65 -2.64
C ALA A 127 -17.74 19.34 -3.65
N ASP A 128 -17.60 19.00 -4.94
CA ASP A 128 -18.44 19.55 -6.01
C ASP A 128 -18.87 18.45 -7.00
N PRO A 129 -20.03 17.81 -6.77
CA PRO A 129 -20.60 16.80 -7.68
C PRO A 129 -21.18 17.41 -8.97
N SER A 130 -21.05 18.72 -9.18
CA SER A 130 -21.40 19.38 -10.46
C SER A 130 -20.18 19.67 -11.34
N ASN A 131 -18.96 19.41 -10.84
CA ASN A 131 -17.73 19.65 -11.57
C ASN A 131 -17.55 18.69 -12.77
N LEU A 132 -17.93 19.17 -13.96
CA LEU A 132 -17.87 18.38 -15.19
C LEU A 132 -16.45 17.99 -15.60
N LEU A 133 -15.44 18.80 -15.26
CA LEU A 133 -14.04 18.48 -15.57
C LEU A 133 -13.54 17.33 -14.70
N ALA A 134 -13.84 17.36 -13.39
CA ALA A 134 -13.54 16.27 -12.48
C ALA A 134 -14.25 14.98 -12.91
N ARG A 135 -15.54 15.05 -13.27
CA ARG A 135 -16.28 13.90 -13.81
C ARG A 135 -15.65 13.33 -15.08
N ALA A 136 -15.24 14.20 -16.02
CA ALA A 136 -14.60 13.77 -17.26
C ALA A 136 -13.22 13.14 -17.01
N ARG A 137 -12.44 13.65 -16.03
CA ARG A 137 -11.19 13.04 -15.58
C ARG A 137 -11.42 11.67 -14.96
N SER A 138 -12.37 11.55 -14.04
CA SER A 138 -12.73 10.28 -13.40
C SER A 138 -13.09 9.22 -14.44
N GLN A 139 -13.82 9.60 -15.50
CA GLN A 139 -14.11 8.71 -16.61
C GLN A 139 -12.84 8.21 -17.31
N ARG A 140 -11.98 9.15 -17.75
CA ARG A 140 -10.75 8.84 -18.47
C ARG A 140 -9.84 7.95 -17.63
N PHE A 141 -9.65 8.29 -16.36
CA PHE A 141 -8.77 7.55 -15.46
C PHE A 141 -9.33 6.15 -15.19
N ALA A 142 -10.63 5.99 -14.94
CA ALA A 142 -11.24 4.67 -14.81
C ALA A 142 -11.07 3.83 -16.10
N HIS A 143 -11.21 4.43 -17.27
CA HIS A 143 -11.05 3.75 -18.57
C HIS A 143 -9.63 3.20 -18.80
N MET A 144 -8.60 3.81 -18.21
CA MET A 144 -7.22 3.29 -18.20
C MET A 144 -7.10 1.94 -17.48
N TYR A 145 -8.02 1.62 -16.57
CA TYR A 145 -7.94 0.44 -15.72
C TYR A 145 -9.01 -0.62 -16.01
N ILE A 146 -10.07 -0.27 -16.73
CA ILE A 146 -11.13 -1.23 -17.07
C ILE A 146 -11.04 -1.78 -18.50
N GLY A 147 -9.94 -1.51 -19.21
CA GLY A 147 -9.70 -1.99 -20.57
C GLY A 147 -10.45 -1.23 -21.67
N LEU A 148 -10.91 0.00 -21.39
CA LEU A 148 -11.60 0.85 -22.37
C LEU A 148 -10.69 1.91 -23.01
N ASP A 149 -9.48 2.09 -22.49
CA ASP A 149 -8.46 2.97 -23.08
C ASP A 149 -7.36 2.15 -23.78
N ALA A 150 -7.38 2.15 -25.11
CA ALA A 150 -6.38 1.44 -25.90
C ALA A 150 -4.95 2.00 -25.76
N ALA A 151 -4.80 3.25 -25.33
CA ALA A 151 -3.49 3.87 -25.08
C ALA A 151 -2.94 3.53 -23.68
N ALA A 152 -3.75 2.96 -22.79
CA ALA A 152 -3.37 2.52 -21.46
C ALA A 152 -3.87 1.08 -21.19
N PRO A 153 -3.31 0.06 -21.84
CA PRO A 153 -3.79 -1.33 -21.73
C PRO A 153 -3.35 -1.99 -20.41
N ASN A 154 -3.68 -1.40 -19.26
CA ASN A 154 -3.29 -1.89 -17.93
C ASN A 154 -3.98 -3.20 -17.56
N TRP A 155 -5.19 -3.42 -18.07
CA TRP A 155 -6.07 -4.55 -17.73
C TRP A 155 -6.00 -5.68 -18.75
N ASP A 156 -5.91 -6.91 -18.27
CA ASP A 156 -6.22 -8.13 -19.02
C ASP A 156 -7.62 -8.62 -18.61
N SER A 157 -8.59 -8.46 -19.51
CA SER A 157 -9.97 -8.88 -19.29
C SER A 157 -10.17 -10.39 -19.32
N GLU A 158 -9.34 -11.14 -20.03
CA GLU A 158 -9.44 -12.60 -20.08
C GLU A 158 -9.02 -13.22 -18.74
N ARG A 159 -8.00 -12.63 -18.11
CA ARG A 159 -7.43 -13.13 -16.85
C ARG A 159 -7.92 -12.39 -15.61
N ARG A 160 -8.70 -11.32 -15.77
CA ARG A 160 -9.16 -10.43 -14.69
C ARG A 160 -7.98 -9.98 -13.81
N MET A 161 -6.97 -9.37 -14.42
CA MET A 161 -5.75 -8.95 -13.73
C MET A 161 -5.11 -7.71 -14.35
N MET A 162 -4.36 -6.95 -13.55
CA MET A 162 -3.44 -5.95 -14.09
C MET A 162 -2.20 -6.62 -14.69
N ARG A 163 -1.58 -5.95 -15.66
CA ARG A 163 -0.43 -6.51 -16.41
C ARG A 163 0.93 -6.20 -15.81
N SER A 164 1.02 -5.23 -14.90
CA SER A 164 2.24 -4.88 -14.16
C SER A 164 1.89 -4.24 -12.82
N PRO A 165 2.73 -4.38 -11.78
CA PRO A 165 2.65 -3.55 -10.57
C PRO A 165 2.90 -2.07 -10.85
N ILE A 166 3.68 -1.78 -11.90
CA ILE A 166 3.97 -0.42 -12.36
C ILE A 166 3.12 -0.14 -13.59
N ASN A 167 2.15 0.75 -13.49
CA ASN A 167 1.15 1.00 -14.52
C ASN A 167 0.72 2.47 -14.51
N GLY A 168 -0.16 2.88 -15.43
CA GLY A 168 -0.61 4.26 -15.49
C GLY A 168 -1.17 4.65 -16.85
N SER A 169 -1.11 5.95 -17.15
CA SER A 169 -1.70 6.53 -18.37
C SER A 169 -0.98 6.20 -19.66
N LYS A 170 0.24 5.64 -19.58
CA LYS A 170 0.98 5.06 -20.71
C LYS A 170 0.89 3.52 -20.76
N GLY A 171 0.05 2.92 -19.92
CA GLY A 171 -0.10 1.47 -19.83
C GLY A 171 0.84 0.81 -18.82
N PRO A 172 0.98 -0.53 -18.86
CA PRO A 172 1.83 -1.26 -17.94
C PRO A 172 3.31 -1.08 -18.30
N ARG A 173 4.14 -0.73 -17.33
CA ARG A 173 5.61 -0.72 -17.47
C ARG A 173 6.14 -2.11 -17.16
N LEU A 174 6.48 -2.85 -18.21
CA LEU A 174 6.97 -4.24 -18.13
C LEU A 174 8.48 -4.33 -17.90
N VAL A 175 9.19 -3.24 -18.17
CA VAL A 175 10.65 -3.11 -18.03
C VAL A 175 10.93 -1.74 -17.45
N ASN A 176 11.56 -1.70 -16.29
CA ASN A 176 12.12 -0.50 -15.72
C ASN A 176 13.52 -0.22 -16.27
N GLU A 177 13.81 1.06 -16.37
CA GLU A 177 15.08 1.62 -16.78
C GLU A 177 15.90 2.07 -15.57
N TRP A 178 17.16 2.39 -15.80
CA TRP A 178 18.10 2.78 -14.74
C TRP A 178 17.61 3.97 -13.90
N ASP A 179 17.00 4.97 -14.53
CA ASP A 179 16.58 6.18 -13.83
C ASP A 179 15.32 5.97 -12.98
N ASP A 180 14.51 4.94 -13.26
CA ASP A 180 13.25 4.68 -12.54
C ASP A 180 13.44 4.44 -11.05
N TRP A 181 14.54 3.79 -10.65
CA TRP A 181 14.85 3.52 -9.24
C TRP A 181 15.96 4.42 -8.69
N SER A 182 16.47 5.37 -9.48
CA SER A 182 17.62 6.19 -9.09
C SER A 182 17.39 6.98 -7.80
N THR A 183 16.17 7.51 -7.59
CA THR A 183 15.75 8.23 -6.38
C THR A 183 15.63 7.33 -5.15
N HIS A 184 15.37 6.03 -5.37
CA HIS A 184 15.11 5.06 -4.31
C HIS A 184 16.37 4.39 -3.76
N ARG A 185 17.48 4.40 -4.51
CA ARG A 185 18.71 3.63 -4.19
C ARG A 185 19.19 3.87 -2.76
N ALA A 186 19.34 5.13 -2.37
CA ALA A 186 19.86 5.49 -1.04
C ALA A 186 18.94 5.02 0.10
N ILE A 187 17.64 4.99 -0.13
CA ILE A 187 16.65 4.53 0.85
C ILE A 187 16.65 3.01 0.93
N LEU A 188 16.51 2.33 -0.20
CA LEU A 188 16.42 0.86 -0.29
C LEU A 188 17.71 0.14 0.13
N ALA A 189 18.87 0.83 0.09
CA ALA A 189 20.12 0.33 0.68
C ALA A 189 20.03 0.07 2.20
N ASN A 190 19.00 0.57 2.88
CA ASN A 190 18.77 0.34 4.31
C ASN A 190 17.70 -0.71 4.60
N TYR A 191 17.15 -1.35 3.57
CA TYR A 191 16.10 -2.36 3.67
C TYR A 191 16.60 -3.74 3.24
N PRO A 192 15.86 -4.81 3.60
CA PRO A 192 16.15 -6.13 3.08
C PRO A 192 16.23 -6.15 1.55
N ALA A 193 17.21 -6.87 1.03
CA ALA A 193 17.36 -7.05 -0.41
C ALA A 193 16.09 -7.68 -1.01
N PRO A 194 15.70 -7.30 -2.23
CA PRO A 194 14.47 -7.83 -2.85
C PRO A 194 14.56 -9.33 -3.15
N PHE A 195 15.78 -9.84 -3.39
CA PHE A 195 16.06 -11.24 -3.71
C PHE A 195 17.19 -11.78 -2.81
N ASP A 196 17.21 -13.10 -2.57
CA ASP A 196 18.28 -13.76 -1.77
C ASP A 196 19.43 -14.21 -2.66
N ASP A 197 19.16 -14.33 -3.96
CA ASP A 197 20.05 -14.88 -4.98
C ASP A 197 20.60 -13.78 -5.91
N ILE A 198 20.88 -12.60 -5.35
CA ILE A 198 21.51 -11.50 -6.08
C ILE A 198 23.01 -11.81 -6.22
N PRO A 199 23.57 -11.88 -7.46
CA PRO A 199 24.99 -12.15 -7.65
C PRO A 199 25.88 -11.13 -6.92
N GLY A 200 26.80 -11.62 -6.09
CA GLY A 200 27.75 -10.78 -5.36
C GLY A 200 27.20 -10.11 -4.09
N VAL A 201 26.02 -10.50 -3.62
CA VAL A 201 25.43 -10.03 -2.36
C VAL A 201 25.25 -11.23 -1.42
N ASP A 202 26.06 -11.28 -0.36
CA ASP A 202 26.05 -12.39 0.62
C ASP A 202 25.18 -12.10 1.87
N GLY A 203 24.62 -10.89 1.97
CA GLY A 203 23.90 -10.40 3.14
C GLY A 203 22.41 -10.16 2.91
N PRO A 204 21.63 -9.96 4.00
CA PRO A 204 20.19 -9.70 3.90
C PRO A 204 19.87 -8.31 3.33
N ILE A 205 20.87 -7.44 3.18
CA ILE A 205 20.79 -6.07 2.66
C ILE A 205 21.73 -5.99 1.47
N ALA A 206 21.28 -5.33 0.40
CA ALA A 206 22.10 -5.04 -0.77
C ALA A 206 22.49 -3.56 -0.77
N ASP A 207 23.73 -3.24 -1.14
CA ASP A 207 24.11 -1.84 -1.37
C ASP A 207 23.62 -1.39 -2.75
N TRP A 208 22.43 -0.80 -2.77
CA TRP A 208 21.86 -0.26 -4.00
C TRP A 208 22.71 0.89 -4.58
N ASN A 209 23.64 1.49 -3.83
CA ASN A 209 24.50 2.57 -4.34
C ASN A 209 25.72 2.05 -5.12
N ASP A 210 26.07 0.76 -5.03
CA ASP A 210 27.02 0.14 -5.97
C ASP A 210 26.31 -0.13 -7.30
N ASP A 211 26.78 0.49 -8.38
CA ASP A 211 26.20 0.37 -9.72
C ASP A 211 26.16 -1.08 -10.24
N ARG A 212 27.10 -1.94 -9.84
CA ARG A 212 27.11 -3.36 -10.24
C ARG A 212 26.00 -4.13 -9.54
N VAL A 213 25.80 -3.86 -8.24
CA VAL A 213 24.72 -4.46 -7.44
C VAL A 213 23.37 -3.95 -7.95
N TYR A 214 23.25 -2.65 -8.20
CA TYR A 214 22.03 -2.06 -8.73
C TYR A 214 21.67 -2.62 -10.12
N ALA A 215 22.64 -2.77 -11.03
CA ALA A 215 22.41 -3.41 -12.32
C ALA A 215 21.89 -4.85 -12.20
N ALA A 216 22.43 -5.62 -11.25
CA ALA A 216 21.97 -6.99 -10.98
C ALA A 216 20.53 -6.99 -10.40
N ILE A 217 20.23 -6.08 -9.47
CA ILE A 217 18.88 -5.93 -8.90
C ILE A 217 17.88 -5.55 -9.99
N LEU A 218 18.16 -4.52 -10.79
CA LEU A 218 17.26 -4.04 -11.83
C LEU A 218 16.93 -5.15 -12.84
N LYS A 219 17.93 -5.94 -13.22
CA LYS A 219 17.71 -7.13 -14.06
C LYS A 219 16.73 -8.10 -13.41
N LEU A 220 16.93 -8.44 -12.14
CA LEU A 220 16.05 -9.37 -11.42
C LEU A 220 14.64 -8.80 -11.21
N LEU A 221 14.49 -7.50 -10.94
CA LEU A 221 13.19 -6.83 -10.86
C LEU A 221 12.41 -6.98 -12.18
N ASN A 222 13.07 -6.69 -13.30
CA ASN A 222 12.47 -6.80 -14.64
C ASN A 222 12.11 -8.25 -15.00
N GLU A 223 12.93 -9.22 -14.59
CA GLU A 223 12.67 -10.64 -14.84
C GLU A 223 11.51 -11.18 -13.98
N ARG A 224 11.39 -10.72 -12.72
CA ARG A 224 10.59 -11.42 -11.70
C ARG A 224 9.39 -10.64 -11.16
N GLN A 225 9.43 -9.31 -11.17
CA GLN A 225 8.42 -8.47 -10.50
C GLN A 225 7.64 -7.55 -11.43
N MET A 226 8.24 -7.06 -12.54
CA MET A 226 7.60 -6.02 -13.38
C MET A 226 6.54 -6.53 -14.36
N ARG A 227 6.19 -7.82 -14.31
CA ARG A 227 5.27 -8.45 -15.25
C ARG A 227 4.26 -9.29 -14.49
N GLY A 228 2.99 -8.96 -14.66
CA GLY A 228 1.89 -9.63 -13.98
C GLY A 228 1.23 -8.76 -12.90
N ASP A 229 0.46 -9.39 -12.03
CA ASP A 229 -0.37 -8.71 -11.05
C ASP A 229 0.08 -8.97 -9.61
N VAL A 230 -0.18 -8.00 -8.74
CA VAL A 230 0.16 -8.00 -7.31
C VAL A 230 -1.03 -7.47 -6.52
N PRO A 231 -1.20 -7.84 -5.23
CA PRO A 231 -2.33 -7.38 -4.43
C PRO A 231 -2.46 -5.86 -4.38
N LEU A 232 -1.33 -5.14 -4.45
CA LEU A 232 -1.29 -3.68 -4.43
C LEU A 232 -2.18 -3.02 -5.48
N ASN A 233 -2.30 -3.62 -6.66
CA ASN A 233 -3.12 -3.10 -7.74
C ASN A 233 -4.63 -3.07 -7.42
N LEU A 234 -5.10 -3.80 -6.40
CA LEU A 234 -6.49 -3.73 -5.93
C LEU A 234 -6.90 -2.33 -5.45
N THR A 235 -5.95 -1.46 -5.11
CA THR A 235 -6.23 -0.05 -4.80
C THR A 235 -6.89 0.68 -5.98
N ALA A 236 -6.67 0.20 -7.22
CA ALA A 236 -7.34 0.69 -8.42
C ALA A 236 -8.87 0.66 -8.36
N THR A 237 -9.42 -0.25 -7.55
CA THR A 237 -10.87 -0.38 -7.36
C THR A 237 -11.48 0.91 -6.83
N SER A 238 -10.77 1.72 -6.04
CA SER A 238 -11.27 3.00 -5.55
C SER A 238 -11.44 4.03 -6.66
N LEU A 239 -10.56 4.05 -7.66
CA LEU A 239 -10.67 4.95 -8.81
C LEU A 239 -11.90 4.61 -9.65
N VAL A 240 -12.13 3.33 -9.90
CA VAL A 240 -13.29 2.85 -10.67
C VAL A 240 -14.59 3.04 -9.88
N THR A 241 -14.55 2.78 -8.58
CA THR A 241 -15.68 3.02 -7.66
C THR A 241 -16.02 4.50 -7.60
N HIS A 242 -15.01 5.38 -7.57
CA HIS A 242 -15.23 6.82 -7.62
C HIS A 242 -16.01 7.21 -8.87
N TYR A 243 -15.66 6.70 -10.06
CA TYR A 243 -16.43 6.97 -11.27
C TYR A 243 -17.83 6.35 -11.29
N TYR A 244 -18.02 5.17 -10.68
CA TYR A 244 -19.35 4.62 -10.47
C TYR A 244 -20.24 5.58 -9.67
N LEU A 245 -19.71 6.24 -8.62
CA LEU A 245 -20.50 7.19 -7.81
C LEU A 245 -21.02 8.40 -8.61
N TRP A 246 -20.39 8.73 -9.73
CA TRP A 246 -20.85 9.80 -10.64
C TRP A 246 -21.99 9.36 -11.58
N THR A 247 -22.09 8.07 -11.89
CA THR A 247 -22.87 7.57 -13.04
C THR A 247 -23.90 6.53 -12.66
N GLY A 248 -23.63 5.70 -11.66
CA GLY A 248 -24.41 4.51 -11.31
C GLY A 248 -24.35 3.40 -12.36
N GLU A 249 -23.43 3.45 -13.33
CA GLU A 249 -23.39 2.47 -14.41
C GLU A 249 -22.79 1.13 -13.96
N ASP A 250 -23.57 0.06 -14.10
CA ASP A 250 -23.27 -1.28 -13.58
C ASP A 250 -21.93 -1.86 -14.03
N ARG A 251 -21.45 -1.50 -15.23
CA ARG A 251 -20.17 -1.98 -15.76
C ARG A 251 -18.99 -1.68 -14.82
N TYR A 252 -19.00 -0.53 -14.14
CA TYR A 252 -17.93 -0.11 -13.24
C TYR A 252 -17.98 -0.87 -11.93
N ARG A 253 -19.19 -1.10 -11.42
CA ARG A 253 -19.42 -1.97 -10.27
C ARG A 253 -18.97 -3.39 -10.57
N GLN A 254 -19.39 -3.96 -11.70
CA GLN A 254 -19.04 -5.33 -12.07
C GLN A 254 -17.53 -5.51 -12.18
N TRP A 255 -16.81 -4.57 -12.79
CA TRP A 255 -15.34 -4.64 -12.87
C TRP A 255 -14.67 -4.70 -11.48
N VAL A 256 -15.15 -3.90 -10.52
CA VAL A 256 -14.62 -3.92 -9.14
C VAL A 256 -14.84 -5.28 -8.48
N LEU A 257 -16.03 -5.87 -8.65
CA LEU A 257 -16.36 -7.18 -8.10
C LEU A 257 -15.54 -8.29 -8.78
N ASP A 258 -15.50 -8.32 -10.12
CA ASP A 258 -14.74 -9.29 -10.90
C ASP A 258 -13.26 -9.31 -10.51
N TYR A 259 -12.67 -8.12 -10.27
CA TYR A 259 -11.28 -8.03 -9.92
C TYR A 259 -10.99 -8.54 -8.49
N LEU A 260 -11.82 -8.15 -7.52
CA LEU A 260 -11.69 -8.63 -6.14
C LEU A 260 -11.94 -10.15 -6.05
N GLU A 261 -12.95 -10.65 -6.76
CA GLU A 261 -13.29 -12.08 -6.78
C GLU A 261 -12.19 -12.92 -7.44
N ALA A 262 -11.55 -12.40 -8.49
CA ALA A 262 -10.36 -13.05 -9.06
C ALA A 262 -9.23 -13.18 -8.03
N TRP A 263 -9.05 -12.22 -7.12
CA TRP A 263 -8.11 -12.33 -6.01
C TRP A 263 -8.58 -13.31 -4.92
N ALA A 264 -9.88 -13.38 -4.64
CA ALA A 264 -10.44 -14.38 -3.74
C ALA A 264 -10.22 -15.81 -4.25
N GLU A 265 -10.38 -16.04 -5.56
CA GLU A 265 -10.09 -17.31 -6.22
C GLU A 265 -8.60 -17.68 -6.11
N ARG A 266 -7.69 -16.72 -6.34
CA ARG A 266 -6.24 -16.91 -6.19
C ARG A 266 -5.84 -17.23 -4.75
N ILE A 267 -6.46 -16.56 -3.78
CA ILE A 267 -6.30 -16.86 -2.36
C ILE A 267 -6.73 -18.31 -2.08
N ALA A 268 -7.91 -18.72 -2.54
CA ALA A 268 -8.40 -20.08 -2.35
C ALA A 268 -7.47 -21.13 -2.98
N ALA A 269 -6.94 -20.85 -4.18
CA ALA A 269 -5.98 -21.71 -4.87
C ALA A 269 -4.61 -21.81 -4.19
N ASN A 270 -4.27 -20.88 -3.30
CA ASN A 270 -3.00 -20.82 -2.56
C ASN A 270 -3.19 -21.14 -1.08
N ASP A 271 -3.94 -22.21 -0.79
CA ASP A 271 -4.24 -22.69 0.57
C ASP A 271 -4.85 -21.61 1.50
N GLY A 272 -5.52 -20.64 0.88
CA GLY A 272 -6.21 -19.51 1.50
C GLY A 272 -5.32 -18.38 2.00
N LEU A 273 -4.06 -18.33 1.57
CA LEU A 273 -3.19 -17.16 1.73
C LEU A 273 -3.10 -16.37 0.43
N CYS A 274 -3.09 -15.05 0.53
CA CYS A 274 -2.93 -14.20 -0.63
C CYS A 274 -1.54 -14.39 -1.25
N PRO A 275 -1.44 -14.89 -2.50
CA PRO A 275 -0.18 -14.82 -3.23
C PRO A 275 0.16 -13.35 -3.48
N ASP A 276 1.44 -13.00 -3.58
CA ASP A 276 1.85 -11.62 -3.87
C ASP A 276 2.34 -11.41 -5.31
N ASN A 277 2.27 -12.44 -6.16
CA ASN A 277 2.65 -12.34 -7.56
C ASN A 277 1.90 -13.36 -8.43
N ILE A 278 1.27 -12.84 -9.49
CA ILE A 278 0.57 -13.59 -10.52
C ILE A 278 1.24 -13.29 -11.86
N GLY A 279 1.77 -14.30 -12.54
CA GLY A 279 2.48 -14.09 -13.79
C GLY A 279 1.59 -13.81 -15.00
N PRO A 280 2.17 -13.45 -16.16
CA PRO A 280 1.44 -13.13 -17.38
C PRO A 280 0.50 -14.21 -17.88
N SER A 281 0.75 -15.49 -17.56
CA SER A 281 -0.16 -16.58 -17.92
C SER A 281 -1.41 -16.65 -17.03
N GLY A 282 -1.39 -15.98 -15.87
CA GLY A 282 -2.38 -16.11 -14.79
C GLY A 282 -1.94 -17.06 -13.67
N ALA A 283 -0.78 -17.71 -13.80
CA ALA A 283 -0.25 -18.65 -12.81
C ALA A 283 0.41 -17.94 -11.62
N ILE A 284 0.16 -18.46 -10.42
CA ILE A 284 0.80 -18.01 -9.17
C ILE A 284 2.29 -18.37 -9.22
N GLY A 285 3.17 -17.41 -8.91
CA GLY A 285 4.60 -17.70 -8.79
C GLY A 285 5.37 -17.88 -10.11
N GLU A 286 4.74 -17.64 -11.27
CA GLU A 286 5.28 -17.98 -12.60
C GLU A 286 6.71 -17.45 -12.82
N LEU A 287 6.91 -16.16 -12.52
CA LEU A 287 8.20 -15.48 -12.71
C LEU A 287 9.09 -15.53 -11.46
N MET A 288 8.63 -16.22 -10.42
CA MET A 288 9.31 -16.33 -9.12
C MET A 288 9.73 -17.79 -8.83
N GLY A 289 9.87 -18.61 -9.88
CA GLY A 289 10.27 -20.01 -9.76
C GLY A 289 9.25 -20.87 -8.99
N GLY A 290 7.97 -20.53 -9.11
CA GLY A 290 6.87 -21.21 -8.40
C GLY A 290 6.62 -20.69 -6.98
N LYS A 291 7.40 -19.72 -6.47
CA LYS A 291 7.13 -19.10 -5.17
C LYS A 291 5.94 -18.14 -5.27
N TRP A 292 4.89 -18.41 -4.51
CA TRP A 292 3.71 -17.52 -4.39
C TRP A 292 4.00 -16.18 -3.68
N TRP A 293 5.21 -16.04 -3.12
CA TRP A 293 5.70 -14.85 -2.42
C TRP A 293 6.97 -14.28 -3.06
N GLY A 294 7.26 -13.00 -2.81
CA GLY A 294 8.44 -12.28 -3.32
C GLY A 294 8.13 -11.27 -4.43
N GLY A 295 6.85 -11.01 -4.71
CA GLY A 295 6.38 -9.97 -5.62
C GLY A 295 6.64 -8.56 -5.13
N TYR A 296 6.40 -7.59 -6.02
CA TYR A 296 6.51 -6.17 -5.73
C TYR A 296 5.49 -5.75 -4.65
N TYR A 297 5.93 -5.01 -3.62
CA TYR A 297 5.11 -4.71 -2.44
C TYR A 297 4.47 -5.96 -1.79
N GLY A 298 5.12 -7.12 -1.96
CA GLY A 298 4.66 -8.40 -1.44
C GLY A 298 5.15 -8.71 -0.02
N TRP A 299 5.06 -9.99 0.36
CA TRP A 299 5.36 -10.48 1.71
C TRP A 299 6.80 -10.21 2.18
N ARG A 300 7.74 -10.08 1.24
CA ARG A 300 9.15 -9.77 1.52
C ARG A 300 9.48 -8.28 1.45
N TRP A 301 8.67 -7.50 0.75
CA TRP A 301 8.92 -6.06 0.58
C TRP A 301 8.94 -5.36 1.94
N PRO A 302 9.64 -4.23 2.08
CA PRO A 302 9.41 -3.30 3.19
C PRO A 302 7.90 -3.12 3.46
N HIS A 303 7.48 -3.07 4.73
CA HIS A 303 6.07 -3.07 5.19
C HIS A 303 5.32 -4.43 5.16
N GLY A 304 5.76 -5.40 4.37
CA GLY A 304 5.36 -6.82 4.45
C GLY A 304 3.85 -7.05 4.37
N PHE A 305 3.27 -7.74 5.37
CA PHE A 305 1.84 -8.09 5.36
C PHE A 305 0.89 -6.89 5.13
N MET A 306 1.26 -5.69 5.58
CA MET A 306 0.41 -4.52 5.47
C MET A 306 0.12 -4.15 4.01
N THR A 307 1.10 -4.30 3.12
CA THR A 307 0.96 -3.99 1.69
C THR A 307 0.19 -5.05 0.91
N VAL A 308 -0.16 -6.17 1.55
CA VAL A 308 -1.05 -7.19 1.02
C VAL A 308 -2.48 -7.00 1.54
N VAL A 309 -2.64 -6.81 2.85
CA VAL A 309 -3.98 -6.75 3.47
C VAL A 309 -4.70 -5.43 3.22
N GLN A 310 -3.98 -4.30 3.14
CA GLN A 310 -4.62 -2.99 2.94
C GLN A 310 -5.31 -2.88 1.57
N PRO A 311 -4.69 -3.27 0.43
CA PRO A 311 -5.38 -3.27 -0.86
C PRO A 311 -6.60 -4.21 -0.89
N LEU A 312 -6.50 -5.40 -0.28
CA LEU A 312 -7.63 -6.31 -0.12
C LEU A 312 -8.76 -5.67 0.68
N MET A 313 -8.43 -4.97 1.77
CA MET A 313 -9.40 -4.24 2.59
C MET A 313 -10.08 -3.12 1.80
N ILE A 314 -9.30 -2.33 1.04
CA ILE A 314 -9.83 -1.24 0.19
C ILE A 314 -10.82 -1.80 -0.83
N ALA A 315 -10.43 -2.83 -1.58
CA ALA A 315 -11.31 -3.45 -2.58
C ALA A 315 -12.55 -4.07 -1.95
N ALA A 316 -12.42 -4.76 -0.81
CA ALA A 316 -13.57 -5.31 -0.08
C ALA A 316 -14.52 -4.21 0.42
N MET A 317 -14.00 -3.09 0.94
CA MET A 317 -14.82 -1.95 1.37
C MET A 317 -15.54 -1.30 0.18
N ASN A 318 -14.89 -1.20 -0.97
CA ASN A 318 -15.54 -0.75 -2.21
C ASN A 318 -16.66 -1.70 -2.62
N ALA A 319 -16.44 -3.02 -2.59
CA ALA A 319 -17.48 -4.01 -2.90
C ALA A 319 -18.67 -3.91 -1.94
N VAL A 320 -18.43 -3.74 -0.63
CA VAL A 320 -19.48 -3.48 0.37
C VAL A 320 -20.25 -2.21 0.04
N LEU A 321 -19.57 -1.11 -0.27
CA LEU A 321 -20.22 0.16 -0.64
C LEU A 321 -21.13 0.00 -1.86
N LEU A 322 -20.71 -0.79 -2.86
CA LEU A 322 -21.39 -0.97 -4.13
C LEU A 322 -22.57 -1.96 -4.08
N THR A 323 -22.57 -2.87 -3.10
CA THR A 323 -23.52 -4.01 -3.05
C THR A 323 -24.32 -4.08 -1.74
N GLY A 324 -23.78 -3.56 -0.64
CA GLY A 324 -24.27 -3.78 0.72
C GLY A 324 -23.89 -5.13 1.32
N ASP A 325 -23.18 -6.00 0.59
CA ASP A 325 -22.81 -7.33 1.07
C ASP A 325 -21.54 -7.29 1.94
N MET A 326 -21.74 -7.46 3.24
CA MET A 326 -20.66 -7.50 4.23
C MET A 326 -19.76 -8.74 4.13
N GLY A 327 -20.16 -9.76 3.36
CA GLY A 327 -19.39 -10.98 3.13
C GLY A 327 -18.07 -10.73 2.38
N TYR A 328 -17.97 -9.68 1.56
CA TYR A 328 -16.70 -9.32 0.92
C TYR A 328 -15.57 -9.00 1.92
N LEU A 329 -15.91 -8.55 3.13
CA LEU A 329 -14.92 -8.29 4.18
C LEU A 329 -14.31 -9.57 4.76
N ASP A 330 -14.85 -10.75 4.45
CA ASP A 330 -14.26 -12.02 4.89
C ASP A 330 -12.96 -12.33 4.14
N ILE A 331 -12.75 -11.75 2.94
CA ILE A 331 -11.50 -11.86 2.18
C ILE A 331 -10.31 -11.33 2.99
N PRO A 332 -10.27 -10.03 3.39
CA PRO A 332 -9.17 -9.52 4.22
C PRO A 332 -9.18 -10.09 5.65
N ARG A 333 -10.35 -10.35 6.27
CA ARG A 333 -10.40 -10.98 7.61
C ARG A 333 -9.74 -12.35 7.62
N GLY A 334 -9.98 -13.18 6.61
CA GLY A 334 -9.38 -14.50 6.50
C GLY A 334 -7.85 -14.47 6.46
N GLN A 335 -7.24 -13.40 5.92
CA GLN A 335 -5.78 -13.21 5.94
C GLN A 335 -5.29 -12.89 7.36
N ILE A 336 -5.99 -12.00 8.07
CA ILE A 336 -5.69 -11.63 9.45
C ILE A 336 -5.80 -12.87 10.34
N ASP A 337 -6.89 -13.63 10.24
CA ASP A 337 -7.13 -14.83 11.05
C ASP A 337 -6.07 -15.89 10.84
N ARG A 338 -5.65 -16.13 9.59
CA ARG A 338 -4.55 -17.06 9.29
C ARG A 338 -3.24 -16.64 9.94
N ILE A 339 -2.88 -15.36 9.85
CA ILE A 339 -1.64 -14.85 10.45
C ILE A 339 -1.68 -14.96 11.97
N MET A 340 -2.80 -14.60 12.59
CA MET A 340 -2.98 -14.74 14.03
C MET A 340 -2.88 -16.19 14.48
N THR A 341 -3.45 -17.12 13.71
CA THR A 341 -3.35 -18.57 13.96
C THR A 341 -1.90 -19.05 13.89
N TRP A 342 -1.14 -18.59 12.89
CA TRP A 342 0.28 -18.93 12.75
C TRP A 342 1.14 -18.36 13.87
N ALA A 343 0.89 -17.11 14.27
CA ALA A 343 1.57 -16.47 15.38
C ALA A 343 1.34 -17.22 16.70
N ALA A 344 0.07 -17.57 16.99
CA ALA A 344 -0.30 -18.38 18.15
C ALA A 344 0.39 -19.76 18.15
N SER A 345 0.44 -20.42 16.98
CA SER A 345 1.08 -21.73 16.83
C SER A 345 2.59 -21.68 17.07
N ARG A 346 3.28 -20.62 16.59
CA ARG A 346 4.72 -20.41 16.84
C ARG A 346 5.01 -20.10 18.30
N MET A 347 4.17 -19.29 18.96
CA MET A 347 4.27 -19.07 20.40
C MET A 347 4.11 -20.38 21.17
N ALA A 348 3.08 -21.17 20.89
CA ALA A 348 2.88 -22.47 21.52
C ALA A 348 4.08 -23.41 21.33
N CYS A 349 4.71 -23.40 20.15
CA CYS A 349 5.94 -24.16 19.89
C CYS A 349 7.13 -23.67 20.73
N CYS A 350 7.31 -22.35 20.88
CA CYS A 350 8.33 -21.77 21.76
C CYS A 350 8.10 -22.14 23.24
N TRP A 351 6.87 -22.07 23.73
CA TRP A 351 6.51 -22.49 25.09
C TRP A 351 6.72 -24.00 25.29
N CYS A 352 6.42 -24.81 24.29
CA CYS A 352 6.69 -26.25 24.32
C CYS A 352 8.20 -26.52 24.39
N ARG A 353 9.01 -25.83 23.59
CA ARG A 353 10.49 -25.92 23.63
C ARG A 353 11.06 -25.51 24.98
N ILE A 354 10.57 -24.42 25.58
CA ILE A 354 10.95 -23.99 26.94
C ILE A 354 10.51 -25.03 27.97
N GLY A 355 9.30 -25.58 27.86
CA GLY A 355 8.79 -26.66 28.72
C GLY A 355 9.66 -27.92 28.67
N THR A 356 10.05 -28.38 27.48
CA THR A 356 11.00 -29.49 27.32
C THR A 356 12.39 -29.17 27.84
N ALA A 357 12.89 -27.94 27.66
CA ALA A 357 14.19 -27.53 28.20
C ALA A 357 14.20 -27.50 29.74
N ILE A 358 13.11 -27.02 30.35
CA ILE A 358 12.93 -27.02 31.81
C ILE A 358 12.79 -28.46 32.33
N ALA A 359 12.03 -29.32 31.64
CA ALA A 359 11.87 -30.73 32.01
C ALA A 359 13.20 -31.51 31.89
N ALA A 360 13.97 -31.28 30.82
CA ALA A 360 15.30 -31.84 30.64
C ALA A 360 16.29 -31.35 31.71
N GLY A 361 16.26 -30.04 32.04
CA GLY A 361 17.05 -29.47 33.13
C GLY A 361 16.73 -30.08 34.49
N ARG A 362 15.44 -30.33 34.79
CA ARG A 362 14.99 -31.01 36.02
C ARG A 362 15.40 -32.48 36.05
N ALA A 363 15.39 -33.18 34.91
CA ALA A 363 15.84 -34.57 34.82
C ALA A 363 17.36 -34.70 35.06
N ILE A 364 18.17 -33.80 34.49
CA ILE A 364 19.63 -33.73 34.71
C ILE A 364 19.96 -33.38 36.16
N ALA A 365 19.19 -32.48 36.79
CA ALA A 365 19.36 -32.15 38.21
C ALA A 365 19.01 -33.32 39.14
N ARG A 366 18.01 -34.15 38.77
CA ARG A 366 17.65 -35.38 39.51
C ARG A 366 18.70 -36.48 39.36
N SER A 367 19.28 -36.69 38.17
CA SER A 367 20.33 -37.70 37.97
C SER A 367 21.65 -37.34 38.68
N ARG A 368 21.99 -36.05 38.77
CA ARG A 368 23.16 -35.57 39.54
C ARG A 368 22.98 -35.70 41.06
N ARG A 369 21.74 -35.76 41.57
CA ARG A 369 21.47 -36.04 42.99
C ARG A 369 21.57 -37.53 43.32
N SER A 370 21.21 -38.42 42.39
CA SER A 370 21.30 -39.87 42.65
C SER A 370 22.73 -40.42 42.57
N THR A 371 23.63 -39.77 41.81
CA THR A 371 25.04 -40.19 41.73
C THR A 371 25.91 -39.71 42.90
N ARG A 372 25.42 -38.80 43.75
CA ARG A 372 26.14 -38.32 44.94
C ARG A 372 25.86 -39.11 46.23
N SER A 373 24.93 -40.07 46.23
CA SER A 373 24.58 -40.85 47.43
C SER A 373 25.24 -42.24 47.50
N SER A 374 26.18 -42.57 46.61
CA SER A 374 26.82 -43.89 46.57
C SER A 374 28.32 -43.83 46.27
N SER A 375 29.12 -43.27 47.18
CA SER A 375 30.53 -43.66 47.35
C SER A 375 31.00 -43.30 48.75
N GLY A 376 31.28 -44.33 49.53
CA GLY A 376 31.60 -44.27 50.95
C GLY A 376 33.01 -43.79 51.29
N ARG A 377 33.17 -43.58 52.61
CA ARG A 377 34.38 -43.16 53.35
C ARG A 377 35.63 -43.95 52.97
N CYS A 378 36.77 -43.26 52.89
CA CYS A 378 38.02 -43.71 53.51
C CYS A 378 38.88 -42.51 53.94
N ARG A 379 39.47 -42.65 55.13
CA ARG A 379 40.28 -41.65 55.86
C ARG A 379 41.71 -41.63 55.33
N ASN A 380 42.36 -40.46 55.31
CA ASN A 380 43.59 -40.16 56.06
C ASN A 380 44.15 -38.76 55.68
N ARG A 381 44.46 -37.97 56.72
CA ARG A 381 45.28 -36.74 56.70
C ARG A 381 46.76 -37.16 56.92
N PRO A 382 47.76 -36.34 56.52
CA PRO A 382 48.27 -35.30 57.41
C PRO A 382 48.61 -33.94 56.77
N SER A 383 48.68 -32.97 57.69
CA SER A 383 49.08 -31.55 57.72
C SER A 383 50.39 -31.13 57.02
N ILE A 384 50.52 -29.81 56.73
CA ILE A 384 51.66 -28.85 56.99
C ILE A 384 51.50 -27.58 56.08
N PRO A 385 51.98 -26.35 56.40
CA PRO A 385 51.15 -25.23 56.86
C PRO A 385 51.14 -24.02 55.90
N LEU A 386 50.38 -22.99 56.29
CA LEU A 386 50.27 -21.71 55.62
C LEU A 386 51.55 -20.86 55.75
N GLY A 387 51.95 -20.28 54.61
CA GLY A 387 52.73 -19.05 54.48
C GLY A 387 52.00 -18.12 53.53
#